data_AF-A0A820JJ10-F1
#
_entry.id   AF-A0A820JJ10-F1
#
_cell.length_a   1.000
_cell.length_b   1.000
_cell.length_c   1.000
_cell.angle_alpha   90.00
_cell.angle_beta   90.00
_cell.angle_gamma   90.00
#
_symmetry.space_group_name_H-M   'P 1'
#
loop_
_entity.id
_entity.type
_entity.pdbx_description
1 polymer ?
#
loop_
_entity_poly.entity_id
_entity_poly.type
_entity_poly.pdbx_seq_one_letter_code
_entity_poly.pdbx_strand_id
1 'polypeptide(L)'
;MPTKDVDLRSDIHKYDDLMNDLMTKNTLKDWWFTNSSHEELITVIMRAANKRANVAAKDNTKFIIYDRGGLMLEAVCIATIACKEKCNLTEANTIYNSIIEKCKISIPHENIRILLKHGHSLEDSIQTSLMREHEYDQVYEEYQKLLQKQLQIQELNNKYTDIINVTDKS
;
A
#
# COMPACT_ATOMS: atom_id res chain seq x y z
N MET A 1 -15.13 -23.04 21.49
CA MET A 1 -15.46 -22.37 20.21
C MET A 1 -14.22 -21.62 19.74
N PRO A 2 -13.84 -21.66 18.45
CA PRO A 2 -12.69 -20.91 17.96
C PRO A 2 -13.00 -19.41 18.10
N THR A 3 -12.09 -18.67 18.70
CA THR A 3 -12.18 -17.23 18.97
C THR A 3 -12.29 -16.45 17.65
N LYS A 4 -13.51 -16.00 17.30
CA LYS A 4 -13.79 -15.08 16.19
C LYS A 4 -13.54 -13.62 16.59
N ASP A 5 -12.57 -13.36 17.46
CA ASP A 5 -12.31 -12.03 18.00
C ASP A 5 -11.61 -11.12 16.97
N VAL A 6 -11.03 -11.70 15.91
CA VAL A 6 -10.23 -11.00 14.90
C VAL A 6 -10.79 -11.27 13.50
N ASP A 7 -11.04 -10.21 12.73
CA ASP A 7 -11.37 -10.25 11.30
C ASP A 7 -10.18 -9.71 10.49
N LEU A 8 -9.48 -10.59 9.78
CA LEU A 8 -8.39 -10.22 8.88
C LEU A 8 -8.97 -9.83 7.52
N ARG A 9 -8.77 -8.57 7.13
CA ARG A 9 -9.16 -8.03 5.83
C ARG A 9 -7.93 -7.97 4.94
N SER A 10 -7.88 -8.92 4.01
CA SER A 10 -6.76 -9.14 3.09
C SER A 10 -6.65 -8.03 2.02
N ASP A 11 -5.91 -8.36 0.96
CA ASP A 11 -5.67 -7.53 -0.22
C ASP A 11 -6.89 -6.76 -0.75
N ILE A 12 -6.64 -5.51 -1.15
CA ILE A 12 -7.62 -4.60 -1.73
C ILE A 12 -8.13 -5.07 -3.10
N HIS A 13 -7.38 -5.92 -3.82
CA HIS A 13 -7.78 -6.39 -5.15
C HIS A 13 -9.16 -7.08 -5.20
N LYS A 14 -9.63 -7.65 -4.08
CA LYS A 14 -10.95 -8.28 -3.97
C LYS A 14 -12.11 -7.28 -3.84
N TYR A 15 -11.80 -6.01 -3.62
CA TYR A 15 -12.76 -4.96 -3.32
C TYR A 15 -12.95 -3.98 -4.47
N ASP A 16 -12.39 -4.26 -5.64
CA ASP A 16 -12.62 -3.48 -6.86
C ASP A 16 -12.67 -4.39 -8.08
N ASP A 17 -13.68 -4.19 -8.92
CA ASP A 17 -13.95 -5.07 -10.05
C ASP A 17 -12.86 -4.96 -11.12
N LEU A 18 -12.29 -3.77 -11.31
CA LEU A 18 -11.17 -3.57 -12.25
C LEU A 18 -9.92 -4.29 -11.75
N MET A 19 -9.57 -4.14 -10.48
CA MET A 19 -8.40 -4.83 -9.90
C MET A 19 -8.56 -6.35 -9.99
N ASN A 20 -9.75 -6.87 -9.72
CA ASN A 20 -10.05 -8.29 -9.83
C ASN A 20 -9.92 -8.81 -11.27
N ASP A 21 -10.45 -8.07 -12.24
CA ASP A 21 -10.34 -8.38 -13.66
C ASP A 21 -8.87 -8.38 -14.14
N LEU A 22 -8.09 -7.37 -13.74
CA LEU A 22 -6.66 -7.25 -14.04
C LEU A 22 -5.83 -8.41 -13.44
N MET A 23 -6.15 -8.82 -12.21
CA MET A 23 -5.54 -9.99 -11.57
C MET A 23 -5.87 -11.28 -12.33
N THR A 24 -7.14 -11.47 -12.68
CA THR A 24 -7.62 -12.67 -13.39
C THR A 24 -6.99 -12.78 -14.78
N LYS A 25 -6.76 -11.64 -15.45
CA LYS A 25 -6.12 -11.56 -16.77
C LYS A 25 -4.59 -11.51 -16.73
N ASN A 26 -3.99 -11.50 -15.53
CA ASN A 26 -2.55 -11.33 -15.34
C ASN A 26 -1.97 -10.06 -16.00
N THR A 27 -2.73 -8.97 -16.02
CA THR A 27 -2.35 -7.67 -16.60
C THR A 27 -2.19 -6.57 -15.55
N LEU A 28 -2.30 -6.92 -14.26
CA LEU A 28 -2.23 -5.94 -13.16
C LEU A 28 -0.91 -5.16 -13.17
N LYS A 29 0.23 -5.84 -13.37
CA LYS A 29 1.55 -5.18 -13.37
C LYS A 29 1.66 -4.11 -14.46
N ASP A 30 1.27 -4.46 -15.69
CA ASP A 30 1.29 -3.54 -16.83
C ASP A 30 0.33 -2.37 -16.64
N TRP A 31 -0.87 -2.62 -16.10
CA TRP A 31 -1.79 -1.55 -15.75
C TRP A 31 -1.20 -0.64 -14.66
N TRP A 32 -0.58 -1.21 -13.63
CA TRP A 32 -0.04 -0.48 -12.50
C TRP A 32 1.05 0.51 -12.92
N PHE A 33 2.04 0.03 -13.67
CA PHE A 33 3.23 0.81 -13.99
C PHE A 33 3.15 1.53 -15.35
N THR A 34 2.32 1.07 -16.28
CA THR A 34 2.33 1.58 -17.66
C THR A 34 0.99 2.17 -18.09
N ASN A 35 -0.10 1.40 -17.99
CA ASN A 35 -1.35 1.77 -18.70
C ASN A 35 -2.31 2.64 -17.91
N SER A 36 -2.23 2.65 -16.57
CA SER A 36 -3.09 3.50 -15.75
C SER A 36 -2.71 4.98 -15.85
N SER A 37 -3.67 5.87 -15.70
CA SER A 37 -3.37 7.26 -15.31
C SER A 37 -3.17 7.36 -13.79
N HIS A 38 -2.53 8.42 -13.29
CA HIS A 38 -2.41 8.63 -11.84
C HIS A 38 -3.76 8.78 -11.15
N GLU A 39 -4.69 9.47 -11.81
CA GLU A 39 -6.06 9.66 -11.31
C GLU A 39 -6.80 8.33 -11.21
N GLU A 40 -6.70 7.49 -12.26
CA GLU A 40 -7.29 6.16 -12.26
C GLU A 40 -6.66 5.27 -11.16
N LEU A 41 -5.32 5.20 -11.10
CA LEU A 41 -4.60 4.41 -10.11
C LEU A 41 -5.03 4.75 -8.68
N ILE A 42 -4.98 6.05 -8.31
CA ILE A 42 -5.36 6.52 -6.98
C ILE A 42 -6.83 6.22 -6.70
N THR A 43 -7.72 6.52 -7.65
CA THR A 43 -9.16 6.34 -7.47
C THR A 43 -9.50 4.88 -7.25
N VAL A 44 -8.92 3.97 -8.04
CA VAL A 44 -9.17 2.52 -7.94
C VAL A 44 -8.64 1.98 -6.61
N ILE A 45 -7.39 2.31 -6.24
CA ILE A 45 -6.78 1.87 -4.97
C ILE A 45 -7.60 2.36 -3.77
N MET A 46 -7.93 3.65 -3.74
CA MET A 46 -8.62 4.26 -2.60
C MET A 46 -10.09 3.84 -2.53
N ARG A 47 -10.77 3.65 -3.67
CA ARG A 47 -12.12 3.08 -3.72
C ARG A 47 -12.13 1.66 -3.16
N ALA A 48 -11.19 0.82 -3.59
CA ALA A 48 -11.03 -0.54 -3.07
C ALA A 48 -10.78 -0.54 -1.54
N ALA A 49 -9.88 0.34 -1.08
CA ALA A 49 -9.55 0.49 0.33
C ALA A 49 -10.75 0.93 1.17
N ASN A 50 -11.52 1.92 0.71
CA ASN A 50 -12.74 2.38 1.37
C ASN A 50 -13.83 1.30 1.36
N LYS A 51 -14.03 0.58 0.26
CA LYS A 51 -14.98 -0.55 0.22
C LYS A 51 -14.58 -1.63 1.23
N ARG A 52 -13.29 -1.96 1.32
CA ARG A 52 -12.74 -2.89 2.31
C ARG A 52 -12.96 -2.41 3.75
N ALA A 53 -12.80 -1.12 4.03
CA ALA A 53 -13.03 -0.55 5.36
C ALA A 53 -14.51 -0.58 5.76
N ASN A 54 -15.42 -0.42 4.80
CA ASN A 54 -16.87 -0.37 5.05
C ASN A 54 -17.58 -1.72 5.05
N VAL A 55 -16.86 -2.83 4.90
CA VAL A 55 -17.44 -4.17 5.09
C VAL A 55 -17.95 -4.29 6.52
N ALA A 56 -19.18 -4.77 6.71
CA ALA A 56 -19.73 -5.04 8.03
C ALA A 56 -18.87 -6.08 8.76
N ALA A 57 -18.53 -5.81 10.02
CA ALA A 57 -17.85 -6.78 10.86
C ALA A 57 -18.75 -7.99 11.12
N LYS A 58 -18.15 -9.18 11.26
CA LYS A 58 -18.88 -10.40 11.64
C LYS A 58 -19.30 -10.32 13.10
N ASP A 59 -20.35 -11.04 13.47
CA ASP A 59 -20.81 -11.12 14.87
C ASP A 59 -19.66 -11.53 15.81
N ASN A 60 -19.52 -10.80 16.92
CA ASN A 60 -18.48 -10.96 17.95
C ASN A 60 -17.05 -10.56 17.54
N THR A 61 -16.86 -9.89 16.39
CA THR A 61 -15.55 -9.31 16.03
C THR A 61 -15.15 -8.22 17.01
N LYS A 62 -13.96 -8.33 17.62
CA LYS A 62 -13.39 -7.30 18.50
C LYS A 62 -12.33 -6.45 17.80
N PHE A 63 -11.57 -7.06 16.89
CA PHE A 63 -10.50 -6.42 16.14
C PHE A 63 -10.64 -6.68 14.65
N ILE A 64 -10.40 -5.64 13.86
CA ILE A 64 -10.22 -5.74 12.41
C ILE A 64 -8.77 -5.45 12.10
N ILE A 65 -8.10 -6.38 11.42
CA ILE A 65 -6.72 -6.22 10.99
C ILE A 65 -6.73 -6.04 9.47
N TYR A 66 -6.15 -4.94 8.99
CA TYR A 66 -5.97 -4.70 7.57
C TYR A 66 -4.58 -5.16 7.15
N ASP A 67 -4.51 -6.11 6.22
CA ASP A 67 -3.28 -6.39 5.50
C ASP A 67 -3.00 -5.21 4.57
N ARG A 68 -2.01 -4.37 4.96
CA ARG A 68 -1.70 -3.05 4.41
C ARG A 68 -2.82 -2.02 4.66
N GLY A 69 -2.60 -1.10 5.60
CA GLY A 69 -3.54 0.01 5.90
C GLY A 69 -3.50 1.16 4.89
N GLY A 70 -4.30 2.20 5.12
CA GLY A 70 -4.43 3.38 4.26
C GLY A 70 -3.11 4.10 4.00
N LEU A 71 -2.25 4.24 5.02
CA LEU A 71 -0.92 4.86 4.85
C LEU A 71 0.00 4.06 3.92
N MET A 72 -0.07 2.73 3.96
CA MET A 72 0.68 1.88 3.04
C MET A 72 0.18 2.10 1.61
N LEU A 73 -1.14 2.17 1.41
CA LEU A 73 -1.74 2.39 0.10
C LEU A 73 -1.44 3.80 -0.44
N GLU A 74 -1.39 4.81 0.43
CA GLU A 74 -0.90 6.15 0.12
C GLU A 74 0.56 6.10 -0.34
N ALA A 75 1.44 5.45 0.41
CA ALA A 75 2.85 5.32 0.07
C ALA A 75 3.05 4.61 -1.29
N VAL A 76 2.25 3.56 -1.53
CA VAL A 76 2.20 2.84 -2.80
C VAL A 76 1.81 3.77 -3.96
N CYS A 77 0.75 4.58 -3.81
CA CYS A 77 0.36 5.56 -4.84
C CYS A 77 1.49 6.56 -5.13
N ILE A 78 2.09 7.15 -4.09
CA ILE A 78 3.16 8.15 -4.25
C ILE A 78 4.40 7.53 -4.90
N ALA A 79 4.84 6.36 -4.45
CA ALA A 79 5.98 5.66 -5.04
C ALA A 79 5.72 5.25 -6.50
N THR A 80 4.49 4.84 -6.82
CA THR A 80 4.11 4.52 -8.21
C THR A 80 4.18 5.78 -9.09
N ILE A 81 3.69 6.92 -8.63
CA ILE A 81 3.77 8.19 -9.37
C ILE A 81 5.24 8.59 -9.59
N ALA A 82 6.07 8.57 -8.54
CA ALA A 82 7.48 8.89 -8.63
C ALA A 82 8.20 8.00 -9.65
N CYS A 83 7.89 6.71 -9.66
CA CYS A 83 8.45 5.74 -10.60
C CYS A 83 8.02 6.03 -12.05
N LYS A 84 6.74 6.31 -12.28
CA LYS A 84 6.17 6.55 -13.62
C LYS A 84 6.66 7.87 -14.23
N GLU A 85 6.71 8.92 -13.42
CA GLU A 85 7.12 10.26 -13.84
C GLU A 85 8.64 10.47 -13.80
N LYS A 86 9.38 9.52 -13.23
CA LYS A 86 10.83 9.64 -12.97
C LYS A 86 11.16 10.91 -12.18
N CYS A 87 10.32 11.21 -11.19
CA CYS A 87 10.40 12.40 -10.35
C CYS A 87 10.71 12.05 -8.90
N ASN A 88 11.00 13.04 -8.06
CA ASN A 88 11.26 12.79 -6.65
C ASN A 88 9.96 12.62 -5.84
N LEU A 89 10.06 12.08 -4.61
CA LEU A 89 8.89 11.81 -3.77
C LEU A 89 8.12 13.07 -3.35
N THR A 90 8.77 14.23 -3.30
CA THR A 90 8.10 15.52 -2.98
C THR A 90 7.19 15.95 -4.13
N GLU A 91 7.68 15.84 -5.37
CA GLU A 91 6.91 16.11 -6.59
C GLU A 91 5.74 15.13 -6.72
N ALA A 92 6.01 13.83 -6.55
CA ALA A 92 4.98 12.80 -6.59
C ALA A 92 3.91 12.98 -5.51
N ASN A 93 4.29 13.37 -4.29
CA ASN A 93 3.34 13.68 -3.23
C ASN A 93 2.48 14.90 -3.56
N THR A 94 3.02 15.90 -4.26
CA THR A 94 2.25 17.07 -4.72
C THR A 94 1.18 16.64 -5.73
N ILE A 95 1.54 15.79 -6.70
CA ILE A 95 0.60 15.22 -7.68
C ILE A 95 -0.49 14.41 -6.96
N TYR A 96 -0.09 13.53 -6.04
CA TYR A 96 -1.01 12.72 -5.25
C TYR A 96 -2.04 13.58 -4.51
N ASN A 97 -1.59 14.59 -3.76
CA ASN A 97 -2.48 15.47 -2.99
C ASN A 97 -3.44 16.25 -3.89
N SER A 98 -2.97 16.73 -5.05
CA SER A 98 -3.83 17.41 -6.03
C SER A 98 -4.97 16.50 -6.53
N ILE A 99 -4.68 15.23 -6.79
CA ILE A 99 -5.69 14.25 -7.22
C ILE A 99 -6.66 13.92 -6.09
N ILE A 100 -6.16 13.70 -4.87
CA ILE A 100 -6.99 13.44 -3.68
C ILE A 100 -7.98 14.59 -3.46
N GLU A 101 -7.53 15.84 -3.55
CA GLU A 101 -8.37 17.03 -3.42
C GLU A 101 -9.39 17.13 -4.56
N LYS A 102 -8.93 17.04 -5.82
CA LYS A 102 -9.78 17.12 -7.02
C LYS A 102 -10.91 16.08 -6.99
N CYS A 103 -10.57 14.83 -6.65
CA CYS A 103 -11.48 13.70 -6.67
C CYS A 103 -12.23 13.51 -5.34
N LYS A 104 -11.95 14.33 -4.32
CA LYS A 104 -12.55 14.26 -2.97
C LYS A 104 -12.44 12.86 -2.34
N ILE A 105 -11.26 12.26 -2.46
CA ILE A 105 -10.99 10.91 -1.99
C ILE A 105 -10.57 10.96 -0.51
N SER A 106 -11.13 10.08 0.31
CA SER A 106 -10.70 9.89 1.70
C SER A 106 -9.76 8.69 1.82
N ILE A 107 -8.67 8.85 2.56
CA ILE A 107 -7.87 7.70 3.01
C ILE A 107 -8.63 7.03 4.17
N PRO A 108 -8.80 5.69 4.17
CA PRO A 108 -9.41 5.00 5.29
C PRO A 108 -8.74 5.34 6.63
N HIS A 109 -9.56 5.56 7.65
CA HIS A 109 -9.08 5.84 8.99
C HIS A 109 -8.94 4.55 9.81
N GLU A 110 -7.77 4.34 10.41
CA GLU A 110 -7.50 3.25 11.34
C GLU A 110 -7.17 3.79 12.73
N ASN A 111 -7.69 3.14 13.77
CA ASN A 111 -7.44 3.53 15.16
C ASN A 111 -6.00 3.28 15.59
N ILE A 112 -5.36 2.26 15.01
CA ILE A 112 -3.97 1.87 15.27
C ILE A 112 -3.31 1.62 13.92
N ARG A 113 -2.13 2.22 13.74
CA ARG A 113 -1.33 2.09 12.52
C ARG A 113 0.04 1.57 12.88
N ILE A 114 0.38 0.37 12.41
CA ILE A 114 1.65 -0.29 12.72
C ILE A 114 2.46 -0.39 11.44
N LEU A 115 3.69 0.14 11.46
CA LEU A 115 4.66 -0.12 10.40
C LEU A 115 5.53 -1.33 10.78
N LEU A 116 5.51 -2.36 9.94
CA LEU A 116 6.43 -3.49 10.05
C LEU A 116 7.63 -3.23 9.14
N LYS A 117 8.83 -3.08 9.73
CA LYS A 117 10.08 -2.88 9.01
C LYS A 117 10.88 -4.17 8.97
N HIS A 118 11.44 -4.51 7.82
CA HIS A 118 12.27 -5.70 7.67
C HIS A 118 13.76 -5.32 7.76
N GLY A 119 14.49 -6.04 8.60
CA GLY A 119 15.92 -5.77 8.81
C GLY A 119 16.20 -4.52 9.64
N HIS A 120 17.46 -4.09 9.64
CA HIS A 120 17.97 -2.99 10.48
C HIS A 120 18.15 -1.68 9.71
N SER A 121 18.11 -1.74 8.39
CA SER A 121 18.35 -0.59 7.51
C SER A 121 17.30 -0.49 6.40
N LEU A 122 17.23 0.68 5.75
CA LEU A 122 16.44 0.87 4.53
C LEU A 122 16.86 -0.12 3.44
N GLU A 123 18.16 -0.37 3.33
CA GLU A 123 18.73 -1.28 2.34
C GLU A 123 18.29 -2.73 2.61
N ASP A 124 18.27 -3.15 3.88
CA ASP A 124 17.82 -4.48 4.28
C ASP A 124 16.33 -4.68 3.94
N SER A 125 15.51 -3.64 4.17
CA SER A 125 14.08 -3.64 3.82
C SER A 125 13.89 -3.78 2.30
N ILE A 126 14.68 -3.06 1.50
CA ILE A 126 14.65 -3.15 0.03
C ILE A 126 15.05 -4.57 -0.41
N GLN A 127 16.19 -5.08 0.06
CA GLN A 127 16.66 -6.41 -0.29
C GLN A 127 15.64 -7.49 0.08
N THR A 128 15.06 -7.42 1.28
CA THR A 128 14.01 -8.36 1.72
C THR A 128 12.77 -8.30 0.82
N SER A 129 12.34 -7.10 0.41
CA SER A 129 11.23 -6.95 -0.54
C SER A 129 11.53 -7.60 -1.89
N LEU A 130 12.74 -7.41 -2.41
CA LEU A 130 13.16 -7.96 -3.71
C LEU A 130 13.29 -9.49 -3.67
N MET A 131 13.85 -10.05 -2.60
CA MET A 131 14.00 -11.50 -2.44
C MET A 131 12.69 -12.27 -2.33
N ARG A 132 11.59 -11.60 -1.96
CA ARG A 132 10.24 -12.21 -1.94
C ARG A 132 9.64 -12.38 -3.32
N GLU A 133 10.11 -11.59 -4.29
CA GLU A 133 9.65 -11.67 -5.67
C GLU A 133 10.53 -12.67 -6.42
N HIS A 134 9.92 -13.68 -7.04
CA HIS A 134 10.68 -14.73 -7.73
C HIS A 134 11.43 -14.17 -8.94
N GLU A 135 10.79 -13.26 -9.68
CA GLU A 135 11.35 -12.56 -10.82
C GLU A 135 10.92 -11.10 -10.79
N TYR A 136 11.88 -10.18 -10.79
CA TYR A 136 11.61 -8.74 -10.85
C TYR A 136 12.44 -8.04 -11.94
N ASP A 137 11.89 -6.96 -12.49
CA ASP A 137 12.58 -6.10 -13.44
C ASP A 137 13.07 -4.82 -12.75
N GLN A 138 13.78 -3.99 -13.53
CA GLN A 138 14.33 -2.72 -13.06
C GLN A 138 13.25 -1.73 -12.60
N VAL A 139 12.03 -1.79 -13.18
CA VAL A 139 10.91 -0.92 -12.79
C VAL A 139 10.44 -1.28 -11.39
N TYR A 140 10.29 -2.56 -11.10
CA TYR A 140 9.93 -3.03 -9.77
C TYR A 140 11.00 -2.71 -8.73
N GLU A 141 12.29 -2.84 -9.10
CA GLU A 141 13.39 -2.48 -8.21
C GLU A 141 13.36 -0.99 -7.83
N GLU A 142 13.20 -0.11 -8.81
CA GLU A 142 13.12 1.34 -8.57
C GLU A 142 11.89 1.69 -7.74
N TYR A 143 10.75 1.08 -8.05
CA TYR A 143 9.53 1.22 -7.27
C TYR A 143 9.72 0.80 -5.80
N GLN A 144 10.37 -0.34 -5.52
CA GLN A 144 10.63 -0.79 -4.15
C GLN A 144 11.54 0.19 -3.39
N LYS A 145 12.57 0.75 -4.05
CA LYS A 145 13.41 1.80 -3.45
C LYS A 145 12.59 3.03 -3.08
N LEU A 146 11.72 3.49 -3.98
CA LEU A 146 10.85 4.65 -3.76
C LEU A 146 9.81 4.40 -2.67
N LEU A 147 9.20 3.21 -2.65
CA LEU A 147 8.23 2.81 -1.63
C LEU A 147 8.86 2.80 -0.24
N GLN A 148 10.02 2.16 -0.08
CA GLN A 148 10.69 2.08 1.22
C GLN A 148 11.15 3.46 1.71
N LYS A 149 11.61 4.33 0.81
CA LYS A 149 11.90 5.74 1.12
C LYS A 149 10.65 6.50 1.56
N GLN A 150 9.52 6.30 0.89
CA GLN A 150 8.27 6.95 1.26
C GLN A 150 7.75 6.48 2.62
N LEU A 151 7.87 5.19 2.94
CA LEU A 151 7.54 4.65 4.26
C LEU A 151 8.44 5.26 5.35
N GLN A 152 9.73 5.44 5.07
CA GLN A 152 10.65 6.13 5.98
C GLN A 152 10.25 7.60 6.19
N ILE A 153 9.81 8.31 5.14
CA ILE A 153 9.29 9.67 5.28
C ILE A 153 8.03 9.70 6.16
N GLN A 154 7.12 8.74 5.99
CA GLN A 154 5.92 8.62 6.84
C GLN A 154 6.28 8.30 8.30
N GLU A 155 7.28 7.43 8.53
CA GLU A 155 7.85 7.14 9.85
C GLU A 155 8.41 8.40 10.50
N LEU A 156 9.29 9.14 9.82
CA LEU A 156 9.89 10.38 10.34
C LEU A 156 8.86 11.47 10.65
N ASN A 157 7.72 11.45 9.94
CA ASN A 157 6.58 12.33 10.17
C ASN A 157 5.60 11.82 11.23
N ASN A 158 5.96 10.78 12.00
CA ASN A 158 5.16 10.20 13.08
C ASN A 158 3.73 9.80 12.65
N LYS A 159 3.58 9.25 11.44
CA LYS A 159 2.27 8.84 10.91
C LYS A 159 1.75 7.53 11.50
N TYR A 160 2.62 6.73 12.10
CA TYR A 160 2.31 5.44 12.69
C TYR A 160 2.18 5.53 14.22
N THR A 161 1.30 4.69 14.78
CA THR A 161 1.16 4.50 16.23
C THR A 161 2.37 3.76 16.78
N ASP A 162 2.79 2.69 16.10
CA ASP A 162 3.90 1.83 16.50
C ASP A 162 4.74 1.43 15.28
N ILE A 163 6.01 1.16 15.53
CA ILE A 163 6.97 0.66 14.54
C ILE A 163 7.60 -0.60 15.11
N ILE A 164 7.48 -1.70 14.37
CA ILE A 164 8.02 -3.00 14.78
C ILE A 164 9.09 -3.39 13.76
N ASN A 165 10.33 -3.52 14.23
CA ASN A 165 11.41 -4.09 13.43
C ASN A 165 11.32 -5.61 13.52
N VAL A 166 11.07 -6.24 12.37
CA VAL A 166 11.00 -7.68 12.20
C VAL A 166 12.34 -8.14 11.61
N THR A 167 13.11 -8.82 12.45
CA THR A 167 14.32 -9.53 12.05
C THR A 167 13.99 -11.00 11.91
N ASP A 168 14.45 -11.64 10.84
CA ASP A 168 14.39 -13.10 10.76
C ASP A 168 15.23 -13.71 11.89
N LYS A 169 14.81 -14.87 12.40
CA LYS A 169 15.66 -15.66 13.28
C LYS A 169 16.85 -16.13 12.46
N SER A 170 18.01 -15.54 12.71
CA SER A 170 19.32 -16.06 12.30
C SER A 170 19.48 -17.53 12.67
#